data_AF-A0A929FNM9-F1
#
_entry.id   AF-A0A929FNM9-F1
#
_cell.length_a   1.000
_cell.length_b   1.000
_cell.length_c   1.000
_cell.angle_alpha   90.00
_cell.angle_beta   90.00
_cell.angle_gamma   90.00
#
_symmetry.space_group_name_H-M   'P 1'
#
loop_
_entity.id
_entity.type
_entity.pdbx_description
1 polymer ?
#
loop_
_entity_poly.entity_id
_entity_poly.type
_entity_poly.pdbx_seq_one_letter_code
_entity_poly.pdbx_strand_id
1 'polypeptide(L)'
;MKICKITKLCGWSLGIVFFCTTPACAQNHQLQTEPVETPSIESRETIVQELLKADIVYLGETHDSPEDHNAQLEILQALYQQNPKIAIAMEMFQRPYQDILDRYLAGQITEAQLIQQTEYEQRWGFPWEYYAPLLRFAKTHQLPVLALNTPTEVTRKVARTGLESLTPTEQQHIPPRSEIRTDNAEYRQMIREIYEQHHPKGQGNSTNFERFFTAQVLWDETMAAGIADFVKANPDYQVMVIVGKGHIVYGYGIPSRVARRLNTPELVQRSVLFGVPEAVQPDGEKAIADFFW
;
A
#
# COMPACT_ATOMS: atom_id res chain seq x y z
N MET A 1 -7.37 63.25 5.02
CA MET A 1 -6.92 64.38 4.17
C MET A 1 -5.45 64.15 3.80
N LYS A 2 -4.95 64.65 2.66
CA LYS A 2 -3.52 64.48 2.25
C LYS A 2 -2.56 65.37 3.07
N ILE A 3 -1.23 65.18 2.87
CA ILE A 3 -0.01 65.86 3.42
C ILE A 3 0.81 64.85 4.26
N CYS A 4 2.15 64.67 4.19
CA CYS A 4 3.27 65.04 3.27
C CYS A 4 4.52 64.18 3.67
N LYS A 5 5.74 64.23 3.08
CA LYS A 5 6.32 65.07 2.01
C LYS A 5 7.36 64.29 1.19
N ILE A 6 7.29 64.41 -0.14
CA ILE A 6 8.33 64.16 -1.15
C ILE A 6 9.62 64.96 -0.89
N THR A 7 10.82 64.39 -1.11
CA THR A 7 11.99 64.93 -1.90
C THR A 7 13.19 63.93 -1.81
N LYS A 8 13.79 63.41 -2.91
CA LYS A 8 14.73 63.99 -3.93
C LYS A 8 16.21 64.07 -3.46
N LEU A 9 17.25 63.85 -4.28
CA LEU A 9 17.40 63.21 -5.62
C LEU A 9 18.91 63.03 -5.97
N CYS A 10 19.21 62.26 -7.03
CA CYS A 10 20.45 62.23 -7.84
C CYS A 10 21.73 61.55 -7.27
N GLY A 11 22.55 60.90 -8.11
CA GLY A 11 22.26 60.40 -9.47
C GLY A 11 23.42 60.20 -10.47
N TRP A 12 23.00 59.84 -11.70
CA TRP A 12 23.72 59.92 -12.99
C TRP A 12 24.82 58.84 -13.22
N SER A 13 25.04 58.34 -14.45
CA SER A 13 24.93 59.03 -15.75
C SER A 13 24.55 58.15 -16.97
N LEU A 14 23.93 58.81 -17.95
CA LEU A 14 23.80 58.60 -19.41
C LEU A 14 23.82 57.18 -20.04
N GLY A 15 22.84 56.95 -20.94
CA GLY A 15 22.86 55.86 -21.93
C GLY A 15 21.57 55.74 -22.76
N ILE A 16 21.32 56.65 -23.71
CA ILE A 16 20.18 56.57 -24.66
C ILE A 16 20.69 56.15 -26.04
N VAL A 17 20.16 55.04 -26.58
CA VAL A 17 20.20 54.69 -28.01
C VAL A 17 18.81 54.15 -28.42
N PHE A 18 18.45 54.32 -29.68
CA PHE A 18 17.13 54.04 -30.25
C PHE A 18 16.75 52.55 -30.31
N PHE A 19 15.43 52.31 -30.39
CA PHE A 19 14.86 51.04 -30.88
C PHE A 19 15.23 50.79 -32.34
N CYS A 20 15.78 49.61 -32.63
CA CYS A 20 15.73 48.97 -33.95
C CYS A 20 15.35 47.50 -33.74
N THR A 21 14.10 47.14 -34.00
CA THR A 21 13.64 45.74 -33.99
C THR A 21 14.05 45.04 -35.29
N THR A 22 14.85 43.98 -35.20
CA THR A 22 15.02 43.02 -36.29
C THR A 22 14.01 41.88 -36.14
N PRO A 23 13.37 41.39 -37.22
CA PRO A 23 12.52 40.21 -37.15
C PRO A 23 13.39 38.96 -36.98
N ALA A 24 13.47 38.44 -35.76
CA ALA A 24 14.07 37.12 -35.53
C ALA A 24 13.15 36.06 -36.15
N CYS A 25 13.64 35.36 -37.18
CA CYS A 25 12.92 34.23 -37.76
C CYS A 25 12.76 33.13 -36.69
N ALA A 26 11.53 32.84 -36.30
CA ALA A 26 11.23 31.69 -35.45
C ALA A 26 11.61 30.40 -36.18
N GLN A 27 12.72 29.77 -35.78
CA GLN A 27 12.99 28.39 -36.16
C GLN A 27 11.93 27.52 -35.50
N ASN A 28 10.99 27.03 -36.31
CA ASN A 28 9.88 26.22 -35.85
C ASN A 28 10.38 24.81 -35.51
N HIS A 29 11.08 24.69 -34.39
CA HIS A 29 11.48 23.40 -33.83
C HIS A 29 10.21 22.74 -33.29
N GLN A 30 9.54 21.98 -34.17
CA GLN A 30 8.43 21.13 -33.77
C GLN A 30 8.97 20.12 -32.76
N LEU A 31 8.71 20.38 -31.48
CA LEU A 31 8.72 19.32 -30.48
C LEU A 31 7.74 18.26 -30.97
N GLN A 32 8.30 17.15 -31.46
CA GLN A 32 7.53 15.94 -31.66
C GLN A 32 7.11 15.48 -30.27
N THR A 33 5.92 15.88 -29.86
CA THR A 33 5.16 15.18 -28.82
C THR A 33 4.80 13.84 -29.42
N GLU A 34 5.74 12.89 -29.32
CA GLU A 34 5.41 11.48 -29.40
C GLU A 34 4.20 11.25 -28.49
N PRO A 35 3.15 10.55 -28.94
CA PRO A 35 2.03 10.25 -28.07
C PRO A 35 2.56 9.51 -26.85
N VAL A 36 2.40 10.12 -25.67
CA VAL A 36 2.43 9.34 -24.43
C VAL A 36 1.34 8.29 -24.62
N GLU A 37 1.72 7.01 -24.63
CA GLU A 37 0.76 5.93 -24.69
C GLU A 37 -0.09 6.02 -23.43
N THR A 38 -1.29 6.60 -23.56
CA THR A 38 -2.30 6.55 -22.51
C THR A 38 -2.49 5.07 -22.18
N PRO A 39 -2.24 4.64 -20.92
CA PRO A 39 -2.41 3.24 -20.56
C PRO A 39 -3.79 2.78 -21.01
N SER A 40 -3.86 1.65 -21.72
CA SER A 40 -5.12 1.13 -22.21
C SER A 40 -6.00 0.82 -21.00
N ILE A 41 -7.01 1.67 -20.75
CA ILE A 41 -7.93 1.51 -19.64
C ILE A 41 -8.75 0.25 -19.90
N GLU A 42 -8.31 -0.85 -19.32
CA GLU A 42 -9.04 -2.12 -19.37
C GLU A 42 -10.41 -1.94 -18.71
N SER A 43 -11.42 -2.63 -19.23
CA SER A 43 -12.75 -2.58 -18.62
C SER A 43 -12.73 -3.31 -17.27
N ARG A 44 -13.59 -2.91 -16.33
CA ARG A 44 -13.70 -3.57 -15.02
C ARG A 44 -14.00 -5.07 -15.14
N GLU A 45 -14.76 -5.46 -16.14
CA GLU A 45 -15.03 -6.86 -16.48
C GLU A 45 -13.76 -7.58 -16.95
N THR A 46 -12.92 -6.92 -17.75
CA THR A 46 -11.64 -7.46 -18.24
C THR A 46 -10.69 -7.70 -17.07
N ILE A 47 -10.54 -6.71 -16.18
CA ILE A 47 -9.74 -6.81 -14.96
C ILE A 47 -10.25 -7.96 -14.08
N VAL A 48 -11.56 -8.07 -13.82
CA VAL A 48 -12.14 -9.19 -13.05
C VAL A 48 -11.82 -10.55 -13.69
N GLN A 49 -11.85 -10.67 -15.02
CA GLN A 49 -11.49 -11.92 -15.71
C GLN A 49 -9.99 -12.25 -15.60
N GLU A 50 -9.09 -11.29 -15.44
CA GLU A 50 -7.69 -11.54 -15.10
C GLU A 50 -7.48 -11.86 -13.62
N LEU A 51 -8.18 -11.15 -12.72
CA LEU A 51 -8.13 -11.42 -11.28
C LEU A 51 -8.65 -12.83 -10.94
N LEU A 52 -9.64 -13.35 -11.66
CA LEU A 52 -10.12 -14.74 -11.51
C LEU A 52 -9.09 -15.82 -11.87
N LYS A 53 -8.01 -15.46 -12.56
CA LYS A 53 -6.90 -16.37 -12.92
C LYS A 53 -5.78 -16.38 -11.88
N ALA A 54 -5.85 -15.51 -10.86
CA ALA A 54 -4.84 -15.36 -9.84
C ALA A 54 -5.12 -16.23 -8.61
N ASP A 55 -4.09 -16.91 -8.09
CA ASP A 55 -4.13 -17.54 -6.76
C ASP A 55 -4.25 -16.47 -5.67
N ILE A 56 -3.63 -15.30 -5.90
CA ILE A 56 -3.58 -14.20 -4.93
C ILE A 56 -3.81 -12.85 -5.63
N VAL A 57 -4.80 -12.12 -5.14
CA VAL A 57 -5.18 -10.77 -5.59
C VAL A 57 -4.84 -9.77 -4.50
N TYR A 58 -3.98 -8.81 -4.77
CA TYR A 58 -3.62 -7.73 -3.86
C TYR A 58 -4.38 -6.45 -4.18
N LEU A 59 -5.13 -5.91 -3.23
CA LEU A 59 -5.88 -4.66 -3.36
C LEU A 59 -5.21 -3.59 -2.49
N GLY A 60 -4.49 -2.67 -3.14
CA GLY A 60 -3.65 -1.66 -2.47
C GLY A 60 -4.41 -0.37 -2.19
N GLU A 61 -4.79 -0.17 -0.94
CA GLU A 61 -5.64 0.96 -0.52
C GLU A 61 -4.88 2.19 -0.02
N THR A 62 -5.64 3.28 0.03
CA THR A 62 -5.45 4.48 0.84
C THR A 62 -6.41 4.35 2.02
N HIS A 63 -5.90 4.10 3.23
CA HIS A 63 -6.68 3.67 4.40
C HIS A 63 -7.83 4.62 4.84
N ASP A 64 -7.85 5.87 4.35
CA ASP A 64 -8.84 6.90 4.61
C ASP A 64 -9.71 7.28 3.39
N SER A 65 -9.66 6.51 2.28
CA SER A 65 -10.56 6.68 1.13
C SER A 65 -11.76 5.72 1.17
N PRO A 66 -12.99 6.22 1.37
CA PRO A 66 -14.21 5.41 1.19
C PRO A 66 -14.32 4.78 -0.20
N GLU A 67 -13.75 5.40 -1.23
CA GLU A 67 -13.81 4.96 -2.62
C GLU A 67 -13.04 3.64 -2.81
N ASP A 68 -11.79 3.58 -2.31
CA ASP A 68 -10.97 2.38 -2.29
C ASP A 68 -11.69 1.21 -1.59
N HIS A 69 -12.29 1.46 -0.43
CA HIS A 69 -13.01 0.44 0.34
C HIS A 69 -14.31 -0.05 -0.34
N ASN A 70 -15.03 0.84 -1.04
CA ASN A 70 -16.18 0.44 -1.86
C ASN A 70 -15.74 -0.42 -3.06
N ALA A 71 -14.62 -0.07 -3.70
CA ALA A 71 -14.06 -0.83 -4.81
C ALA A 71 -13.55 -2.23 -4.38
N GLN A 72 -12.99 -2.38 -3.17
CA GLN A 72 -12.66 -3.69 -2.60
C GLN A 72 -13.90 -4.60 -2.49
N LEU A 73 -15.04 -4.04 -2.06
CA LEU A 73 -16.29 -4.79 -1.95
C LEU A 73 -16.86 -5.14 -3.33
N GLU A 74 -16.77 -4.23 -4.31
CA GLU A 74 -17.15 -4.45 -5.70
C GLU A 74 -16.36 -5.63 -6.32
N ILE A 75 -15.04 -5.63 -6.15
CA ILE A 75 -14.15 -6.70 -6.63
C ILE A 75 -14.45 -8.03 -5.90
N LEU A 76 -14.57 -8.02 -4.57
CA LEU A 76 -14.91 -9.22 -3.78
C LEU A 76 -16.23 -9.86 -4.26
N GLN A 77 -17.26 -9.05 -4.50
CA GLN A 77 -18.55 -9.53 -5.00
C GLN A 77 -18.44 -10.11 -6.41
N ALA A 78 -17.70 -9.45 -7.32
CA ALA A 78 -17.52 -9.90 -8.69
C ALA A 78 -16.69 -11.20 -8.80
N LEU A 79 -15.68 -11.36 -7.94
CA LEU A 79 -14.91 -12.60 -7.81
C LEU A 79 -15.76 -13.72 -7.20
N TYR A 80 -16.43 -13.47 -6.07
CA TYR A 80 -17.22 -14.48 -5.36
C TYR A 80 -18.35 -15.09 -6.21
N GLN A 81 -18.96 -14.31 -7.11
CA GLN A 81 -19.98 -14.79 -8.05
C GLN A 81 -19.49 -15.90 -8.99
N GLN A 82 -18.18 -15.98 -9.24
CA GLN A 82 -17.56 -16.95 -10.17
C GLN A 82 -16.66 -17.95 -9.45
N ASN A 83 -16.05 -17.57 -8.32
CA ASN A 83 -15.29 -18.44 -7.43
C ASN A 83 -15.73 -18.26 -5.96
N PRO A 84 -16.49 -19.20 -5.36
CA PRO A 84 -16.87 -19.10 -3.95
C PRO A 84 -15.73 -19.47 -2.98
N LYS A 85 -14.60 -20.02 -3.45
CA LYS A 85 -13.42 -20.35 -2.62
C LYS A 85 -12.46 -19.16 -2.57
N ILE A 86 -12.87 -18.15 -1.80
CA ILE A 86 -12.07 -16.96 -1.51
C ILE A 86 -11.82 -16.87 -0.01
N ALA A 87 -10.59 -16.61 0.38
CA ALA A 87 -10.22 -16.14 1.71
C ALA A 87 -9.83 -14.67 1.62
N ILE A 88 -10.25 -13.86 2.60
CA ILE A 88 -9.85 -12.45 2.69
C ILE A 88 -8.69 -12.35 3.68
N ALA A 89 -7.57 -11.76 3.28
CA ALA A 89 -6.40 -11.61 4.13
C ALA A 89 -6.14 -10.12 4.36
N MET A 90 -6.14 -9.66 5.61
CA MET A 90 -6.30 -8.23 5.89
C MET A 90 -5.26 -7.68 6.87
N GLU A 91 -4.70 -6.51 6.55
CA GLU A 91 -3.64 -5.85 7.33
C GLU A 91 -4.07 -5.43 8.73
N MET A 92 -5.30 -4.90 8.88
CA MET A 92 -5.73 -4.22 10.10
C MET A 92 -6.11 -5.13 11.27
N PHE A 93 -6.00 -6.45 11.11
CA PHE A 93 -6.09 -7.41 12.21
C PHE A 93 -4.73 -8.06 12.47
N GLN A 94 -4.41 -8.19 13.76
CA GLN A 94 -3.12 -8.71 14.22
C GLN A 94 -3.28 -10.16 14.65
N ARG A 95 -2.31 -11.00 14.28
CA ARG A 95 -2.31 -12.47 14.40
C ARG A 95 -2.86 -13.03 15.73
N PRO A 96 -2.55 -12.47 16.93
CA PRO A 96 -3.10 -12.99 18.20
C PRO A 96 -4.62 -12.87 18.34
N TYR A 97 -5.29 -12.13 17.45
CA TYR A 97 -6.74 -11.93 17.48
C TYR A 97 -7.50 -12.78 16.43
N GLN A 98 -6.85 -13.74 15.76
CA GLN A 98 -7.50 -14.66 14.81
C GLN A 98 -8.71 -15.37 15.43
N ASP A 99 -8.57 -15.92 16.64
CA ASP A 99 -9.63 -16.54 17.44
C ASP A 99 -10.85 -15.63 17.71
N ILE A 100 -10.75 -14.31 17.52
CA ILE A 100 -11.88 -13.37 17.64
C ILE A 100 -12.56 -13.19 16.28
N LEU A 101 -11.79 -13.10 15.19
CA LEU A 101 -12.35 -13.10 13.82
C LEU A 101 -13.15 -14.36 13.57
N ASP A 102 -12.56 -15.53 13.84
CA ASP A 102 -13.19 -16.83 13.60
C ASP A 102 -14.50 -16.97 14.39
N ARG A 103 -14.54 -16.48 15.64
CA ARG A 103 -15.77 -16.42 16.44
C ARG A 103 -16.79 -15.42 15.92
N TYR A 104 -16.38 -14.30 15.31
CA TYR A 104 -17.32 -13.38 14.66
C TYR A 104 -17.90 -14.02 13.39
N LEU A 105 -17.06 -14.60 12.53
CA LEU A 105 -17.48 -15.27 11.29
C LEU A 105 -18.43 -16.44 11.60
N ALA A 106 -18.12 -17.26 12.60
CA ALA A 106 -18.98 -18.33 13.10
C ALA A 106 -20.23 -17.86 13.86
N GLY A 107 -20.51 -16.55 13.90
CA GLY A 107 -21.71 -15.98 14.53
C GLY A 107 -21.74 -16.00 16.07
N GLN A 108 -20.65 -16.41 16.72
CA GLN A 108 -20.57 -16.62 18.17
C GLN A 108 -20.41 -15.31 18.96
N ILE A 109 -19.92 -14.25 18.32
CA ILE A 109 -19.85 -12.89 18.89
C ILE A 109 -20.49 -11.84 17.96
N THR A 110 -20.93 -10.74 18.57
CA THR A 110 -21.46 -9.58 17.85
C THR A 110 -20.35 -8.74 17.21
N GLU A 111 -20.71 -7.82 16.33
CA GLU A 111 -19.74 -6.93 15.69
C GLU A 111 -19.08 -5.95 16.68
N ALA A 112 -19.86 -5.40 17.62
CA ALA A 112 -19.30 -4.58 18.71
C ALA A 112 -18.32 -5.38 19.58
N GLN A 113 -18.57 -6.67 19.79
CA GLN A 113 -17.65 -7.57 20.48
C GLN A 113 -16.38 -7.88 19.69
N LEU A 114 -16.44 -7.91 18.35
CA LEU A 114 -15.27 -8.03 17.47
C LEU A 114 -14.39 -6.78 17.57
N ILE A 115 -14.97 -5.59 17.40
CA ILE A 115 -14.26 -4.29 17.50
C ILE A 115 -13.56 -4.17 18.87
N GLN A 116 -14.28 -4.51 19.94
CA GLN A 116 -13.76 -4.42 21.31
C GLN A 116 -12.63 -5.43 21.57
N GLN A 117 -12.80 -6.70 21.21
CA GLN A 117 -11.82 -7.75 21.52
C GLN A 117 -10.57 -7.71 20.64
N THR A 118 -10.65 -7.16 19.43
CA THR A 118 -9.48 -6.91 18.55
C THR A 118 -8.76 -5.60 18.87
N GLU A 119 -9.26 -4.80 19.83
CA GLU A 119 -8.78 -3.45 20.15
C GLU A 119 -8.73 -2.52 18.91
N TYR A 120 -9.59 -2.75 17.91
CA TYR A 120 -9.51 -2.18 16.56
C TYR A 120 -9.36 -0.65 16.54
N GLU A 121 -10.12 0.08 17.36
CA GLU A 121 -10.06 1.54 17.47
C GLU A 121 -8.70 2.06 17.96
N GLN A 122 -7.98 1.26 18.76
CA GLN A 122 -6.68 1.63 19.35
C GLN A 122 -5.49 1.13 18.51
N ARG A 123 -5.71 0.07 17.71
CA ARG A 123 -4.69 -0.63 16.92
C ARG A 123 -4.65 -0.22 15.46
N TRP A 124 -5.79 0.16 14.90
CA TRP A 124 -5.93 0.66 13.53
C TRP A 124 -6.48 2.09 13.49
N GLY A 125 -7.62 2.33 14.15
CA GLY A 125 -8.18 3.68 14.34
C GLY A 125 -8.90 4.30 13.13
N PHE A 126 -8.86 3.69 11.95
CA PHE A 126 -9.68 4.10 10.80
C PHE A 126 -11.16 3.73 11.00
N PRO A 127 -12.13 4.47 10.42
CA PRO A 127 -13.57 4.23 10.60
C PRO A 127 -13.98 2.77 10.35
N TRP A 128 -14.73 2.18 11.28
CA TRP A 128 -15.13 0.75 11.20
C TRP A 128 -15.89 0.40 9.92
N GLU A 129 -16.81 1.26 9.49
CA GLU A 129 -17.65 1.05 8.31
C GLU A 129 -16.89 1.02 6.97
N TYR A 130 -15.59 1.32 6.96
CA TYR A 130 -14.73 1.09 5.79
C TYR A 130 -14.46 -0.41 5.57
N TYR A 131 -14.18 -1.16 6.63
CA TYR A 131 -13.83 -2.60 6.56
C TYR A 131 -14.99 -3.51 6.94
N ALA A 132 -15.98 -3.00 7.67
CA ALA A 132 -17.17 -3.75 8.08
C ALA A 132 -17.95 -4.41 6.92
N PRO A 133 -18.12 -3.78 5.73
CA PRO A 133 -18.83 -4.41 4.61
C PRO A 133 -18.16 -5.71 4.14
N LEU A 134 -16.83 -5.76 4.08
CA LEU A 134 -16.06 -6.96 3.72
C LEU A 134 -16.26 -8.07 4.76
N LEU A 135 -16.23 -7.72 6.04
CA LEU A 135 -16.40 -8.67 7.15
C LEU A 135 -17.83 -9.21 7.26
N ARG A 136 -18.83 -8.36 7.03
CA ARG A 136 -20.24 -8.74 6.94
C ARG A 136 -20.49 -9.65 5.73
N PHE A 137 -19.87 -9.37 4.59
CA PHE A 137 -19.91 -10.25 3.41
C PHE A 137 -19.27 -11.61 3.70
N ALA A 138 -18.04 -11.62 4.25
CA ALA A 138 -17.33 -12.85 4.63
C ALA A 138 -18.14 -13.70 5.62
N LYS A 139 -18.75 -13.08 6.63
CA LYS A 139 -19.64 -13.74 7.61
C LYS A 139 -20.90 -14.32 6.95
N THR A 140 -21.55 -13.59 6.05
CA THR A 140 -22.73 -14.08 5.32
C THR A 140 -22.39 -15.27 4.40
N HIS A 141 -21.23 -15.24 3.76
CA HIS A 141 -20.79 -16.25 2.80
C HIS A 141 -19.84 -17.32 3.37
N GLN A 142 -19.59 -17.30 4.69
CA GLN A 142 -18.71 -18.23 5.41
C GLN A 142 -17.27 -18.27 4.84
N LEU A 143 -16.77 -17.12 4.37
CA LEU A 143 -15.40 -16.97 3.87
C LEU A 143 -14.41 -16.85 5.04
N PRO A 144 -13.24 -17.50 4.98
CA PRO A 144 -12.16 -17.26 5.95
C PRO A 144 -11.67 -15.81 5.90
N VAL A 145 -11.34 -15.23 7.05
CA VAL A 145 -10.66 -13.92 7.15
C VAL A 145 -9.39 -14.07 7.97
N LEU A 146 -8.24 -13.66 7.42
CA LEU A 146 -6.92 -13.84 8.03
C LEU A 146 -6.39 -12.54 8.63
N ALA A 147 -6.01 -12.57 9.91
CA ALA A 147 -5.29 -11.51 10.59
C ALA A 147 -3.80 -11.56 10.21
N LEU A 148 -3.35 -10.69 9.31
CA LEU A 148 -2.01 -10.80 8.72
C LEU A 148 -0.88 -10.27 9.62
N ASN A 149 -1.15 -9.24 10.42
CA ASN A 149 -0.11 -8.38 10.95
C ASN A 149 0.44 -8.85 12.32
N THR A 150 1.67 -8.45 12.67
CA THR A 150 2.24 -8.64 14.01
C THR A 150 1.68 -7.59 14.98
N PRO A 151 1.64 -7.85 16.32
CA PRO A 151 1.27 -6.83 17.29
C PRO A 151 2.02 -5.51 17.13
N THR A 152 1.32 -4.38 17.23
CA THR A 152 1.91 -3.04 17.05
C THR A 152 3.05 -2.76 18.03
N GLU A 153 3.04 -3.40 19.20
CA GLU A 153 4.10 -3.37 20.21
C GLU A 153 5.43 -3.90 19.64
N VAL A 154 5.39 -4.97 18.85
CA VAL A 154 6.57 -5.60 18.24
C VAL A 154 7.19 -4.66 17.19
N THR A 155 6.40 -4.09 16.28
CA THR A 155 6.93 -3.19 15.24
C THR A 155 7.36 -1.84 15.79
N ARG A 156 6.63 -1.25 16.75
CA ARG A 156 7.07 -0.07 17.51
C ARG A 156 8.39 -0.34 18.24
N LYS A 157 8.58 -1.54 18.79
CA LYS A 157 9.83 -1.96 19.42
C LYS A 157 10.98 -2.10 18.41
N VAL A 158 10.77 -2.74 17.26
CA VAL A 158 11.81 -2.84 16.22
C VAL A 158 12.18 -1.47 15.65
N ALA A 159 11.21 -0.60 15.37
CA ALA A 159 11.45 0.78 14.93
C ALA A 159 12.28 1.60 15.94
N ARG A 160 12.12 1.33 17.24
CA ARG A 160 12.84 2.04 18.32
C ARG A 160 14.20 1.42 18.65
N THR A 161 14.27 0.09 18.81
CA THR A 161 15.41 -0.64 19.41
C THR A 161 15.94 -1.83 18.59
N GLY A 162 15.53 -1.99 17.32
CA GLY A 162 16.06 -3.03 16.42
C GLY A 162 15.41 -4.40 16.57
N LEU A 163 15.54 -5.24 15.53
CA LEU A 163 14.95 -6.59 15.44
C LEU A 163 15.56 -7.56 16.46
N GLU A 164 16.83 -7.37 16.79
CA GLU A 164 17.59 -8.09 17.79
C GLU A 164 16.97 -7.99 19.19
N SER A 165 16.29 -6.87 19.50
CA SER A 165 15.72 -6.58 20.81
C SER A 165 14.45 -7.39 21.17
N LEU A 166 13.88 -8.14 20.22
CA LEU A 166 12.71 -8.98 20.45
C LEU A 166 13.04 -10.20 21.34
N THR A 167 12.26 -10.38 22.40
CA THR A 167 12.26 -11.55 23.30
C THR A 167 11.77 -12.81 22.57
N PRO A 168 11.96 -14.01 23.15
CA PRO A 168 11.44 -15.25 22.57
C PRO A 168 9.91 -15.24 22.36
N THR A 169 9.14 -14.60 23.25
CA THR A 169 7.68 -14.49 23.12
C THR A 169 7.28 -13.55 21.99
N GLU A 170 7.88 -12.36 21.90
CA GLU A 170 7.62 -11.42 20.78
C GLU A 170 8.00 -12.02 19.41
N GLN A 171 9.01 -12.90 19.38
CA GLN A 171 9.42 -13.63 18.18
C GLN A 171 8.39 -14.68 17.71
N GLN A 172 7.40 -15.07 18.53
CA GLN A 172 6.33 -16.00 18.12
C GLN A 172 5.28 -15.36 17.18
N HIS A 173 5.29 -14.02 17.03
CA HIS A 173 4.32 -13.30 16.21
C HIS A 173 4.84 -12.89 14.83
N ILE A 174 6.08 -13.25 14.50
CA ILE A 174 6.79 -12.91 13.26
C ILE A 174 7.43 -14.17 12.65
N PRO A 175 7.73 -14.21 11.34
CA PRO A 175 8.49 -15.32 10.76
C PRO A 175 9.94 -15.36 11.28
N PRO A 176 10.66 -16.48 11.09
CA PRO A 176 12.04 -16.63 11.54
C PRO A 176 12.95 -15.48 11.12
N ARG A 177 13.86 -15.03 12.00
CA ARG A 177 14.78 -13.91 11.72
C ARG A 177 15.60 -14.08 10.44
N SER A 178 15.91 -15.33 10.06
CA SER A 178 16.60 -15.69 8.81
C SER A 178 15.78 -15.43 7.54
N GLU A 179 14.47 -15.28 7.65
CA GLU A 179 13.60 -14.93 6.53
C GLU A 179 13.44 -13.42 6.34
N ILE A 180 13.67 -12.60 7.37
CA ILE A 180 13.50 -11.13 7.33
C ILE A 180 14.58 -10.52 6.43
N ARG A 181 14.25 -10.26 5.16
CA ARG A 181 15.19 -9.85 4.12
C ARG A 181 15.12 -8.36 3.81
N THR A 182 16.23 -7.68 4.01
CA THR A 182 16.42 -6.22 3.86
C THR A 182 17.24 -5.84 2.62
N ASP A 183 17.48 -6.80 1.71
CA ASP A 183 18.47 -6.75 0.63
C ASP A 183 17.90 -6.40 -0.77
N ASN A 184 16.60 -6.10 -0.87
CA ASN A 184 16.02 -5.44 -2.05
C ASN A 184 16.40 -3.94 -2.03
N ALA A 185 17.24 -3.50 -2.97
CA ALA A 185 17.81 -2.15 -2.99
C ALA A 185 16.81 -1.10 -3.48
N GLU A 186 15.96 -1.48 -4.43
CA GLU A 186 14.96 -0.63 -5.08
C GLU A 186 13.82 -0.29 -4.11
N TYR A 187 13.31 -1.30 -3.39
CA TYR A 187 12.38 -1.16 -2.28
C TYR A 187 12.98 -0.30 -1.15
N ARG A 188 14.26 -0.50 -0.84
CA ARG A 188 14.98 0.29 0.17
C ARG A 188 15.12 1.76 -0.23
N GLN A 189 15.27 2.05 -1.52
CA GLN A 189 15.29 3.42 -2.04
C GLN A 189 13.88 4.05 -2.03
N MET A 190 12.85 3.32 -2.46
CA MET A 190 11.45 3.77 -2.39
C MET A 190 11.03 4.11 -0.95
N ILE A 191 11.33 3.23 0.01
CA ILE A 191 11.02 3.48 1.43
C ILE A 191 11.88 4.63 2.00
N ARG A 192 13.07 4.90 1.46
CA ARG A 192 13.88 6.08 1.79
C ARG A 192 13.20 7.37 1.35
N GLU A 193 12.72 7.44 0.10
CA GLU A 193 12.04 8.62 -0.42
C GLU A 193 10.75 8.92 0.37
N ILE A 194 9.96 7.88 0.66
CA ILE A 194 8.78 8.00 1.54
C ILE A 194 9.17 8.49 2.94
N TYR A 195 10.24 7.95 3.54
CA TYR A 195 10.74 8.39 4.85
C TYR A 195 11.16 9.87 4.80
N GLU A 196 11.95 10.28 3.81
CA GLU A 196 12.52 11.63 3.68
C GLU A 196 11.46 12.68 3.32
N GLN A 197 10.36 12.31 2.68
CA GLN A 197 9.19 13.20 2.47
C GLN A 197 8.38 13.45 3.76
N HIS A 198 8.21 12.43 4.61
CA HIS A 198 7.32 12.51 5.79
C HIS A 198 8.03 12.91 7.09
N HIS A 199 9.33 12.60 7.25
CA HIS A 199 10.11 12.91 8.45
C HIS A 199 10.78 14.32 8.54
N PRO A 200 10.67 15.31 7.61
CA PRO A 200 11.29 16.63 7.75
C PRO A 200 10.90 17.43 9.01
N LYS A 201 9.86 17.01 9.73
CA LYS A 201 9.34 17.67 10.95
C LYS A 201 9.34 16.77 12.19
N GLY A 202 10.12 15.67 12.18
CA GLY A 202 10.28 14.80 13.34
C GLY A 202 9.04 13.98 13.74
N GLN A 203 8.10 13.80 12.82
CA GLN A 203 6.97 12.87 12.98
C GLN A 203 7.39 11.48 12.50
N GLY A 204 7.12 10.45 13.31
CA GLY A 204 7.47 9.05 13.00
C GLY A 204 7.91 8.25 14.22
N ASN A 205 7.82 6.91 14.14
CA ASN A 205 8.20 6.01 15.25
C ASN A 205 9.73 5.78 15.36
N SER A 206 10.53 6.35 14.45
CA SER A 206 11.99 6.32 14.52
C SER A 206 12.59 7.55 13.85
N THR A 207 13.67 8.08 14.42
CA THR A 207 14.55 9.07 13.79
C THR A 207 15.71 8.41 13.01
N ASN A 208 15.73 7.07 12.95
CA ASN A 208 16.74 6.28 12.26
C ASN A 208 16.10 5.48 11.12
N PHE A 209 16.46 5.83 9.88
CA PHE A 209 15.96 5.18 8.67
C PHE A 209 16.12 3.65 8.68
N GLU A 210 17.24 3.12 9.18
CA GLU A 210 17.49 1.68 9.17
C GLU A 210 16.49 0.91 10.03
N ARG A 211 16.09 1.49 11.16
CA ARG A 211 15.07 0.88 12.04
C ARG A 211 13.66 1.07 11.49
N PHE A 212 13.37 2.21 10.86
CA PHE A 212 12.11 2.42 10.14
C PHE A 212 11.95 1.40 8.99
N PHE A 213 12.96 1.27 8.14
CA PHE A 213 13.01 0.31 7.05
C PHE A 213 12.91 -1.14 7.56
N THR A 214 13.64 -1.50 8.62
CA THR A 214 13.53 -2.84 9.22
C THR A 214 12.13 -3.13 9.77
N ALA A 215 11.42 -2.12 10.30
CA ALA A 215 10.04 -2.28 10.75
C ALA A 215 9.04 -2.44 9.59
N GLN A 216 9.23 -1.70 8.49
CA GLN A 216 8.45 -1.87 7.25
C GLN A 216 8.66 -3.26 6.63
N VAL A 217 9.91 -3.70 6.53
CA VAL A 217 10.26 -5.07 6.11
C VAL A 217 9.62 -6.10 7.03
N LEU A 218 9.64 -5.90 8.36
CA LEU A 218 9.02 -6.83 9.31
C LEU A 218 7.50 -6.94 9.15
N TRP A 219 6.81 -5.84 8.83
CA TRP A 219 5.39 -5.85 8.46
C TRP A 219 5.17 -6.71 7.21
N ASP A 220 5.81 -6.37 6.08
CA ASP A 220 5.65 -7.11 4.82
C ASP A 220 5.95 -8.61 4.97
N GLU A 221 7.02 -8.95 5.70
CA GLU A 221 7.44 -10.34 5.90
C GLU A 221 6.43 -11.12 6.75
N THR A 222 5.85 -10.47 7.77
CA THR A 222 4.84 -11.10 8.62
C THR A 222 3.53 -11.32 7.86
N MET A 223 3.10 -10.34 7.07
CA MET A 223 1.92 -10.48 6.21
C MET A 223 2.13 -11.55 5.14
N ALA A 224 3.27 -11.52 4.45
CA ALA A 224 3.64 -12.49 3.42
C ALA A 224 3.76 -13.93 3.96
N ALA A 225 4.26 -14.13 5.18
CA ALA A 225 4.27 -15.43 5.82
C ALA A 225 2.85 -15.98 6.02
N GLY A 226 1.91 -15.15 6.50
CA GLY A 226 0.53 -15.58 6.79
C GLY A 226 -0.23 -15.99 5.52
N ILE A 227 -0.04 -15.23 4.44
CA ILE A 227 -0.58 -15.57 3.11
C ILE A 227 0.03 -16.88 2.60
N ALA A 228 1.36 -17.02 2.67
CA ALA A 228 2.05 -18.21 2.16
C ALA A 228 1.72 -19.48 2.96
N ASP A 229 1.54 -19.38 4.27
CA ASP A 229 1.13 -20.49 5.13
C ASP A 229 -0.32 -20.92 4.84
N PHE A 230 -1.23 -19.95 4.63
CA PHE A 230 -2.61 -20.25 4.25
C PHE A 230 -2.72 -20.91 2.88
N VAL A 231 -2.02 -20.39 1.85
CA VAL A 231 -2.04 -20.95 0.49
C VAL A 231 -1.46 -22.38 0.47
N LYS A 232 -0.41 -22.65 1.26
CA LYS A 232 0.12 -24.02 1.42
C LYS A 232 -0.86 -25.00 2.05
N ALA A 233 -1.71 -24.52 2.97
CA ALA A 233 -2.71 -25.34 3.65
C ALA A 233 -4.02 -25.49 2.86
N ASN A 234 -4.35 -24.51 2.00
CA ASN A 234 -5.61 -24.41 1.27
C ASN A 234 -5.35 -24.09 -0.22
N PRO A 235 -4.69 -24.99 -0.98
CA PRO A 235 -4.25 -24.73 -2.36
C PRO A 235 -5.40 -24.62 -3.38
N ASP A 236 -6.64 -24.79 -2.95
CA ASP A 236 -7.86 -24.63 -3.74
C ASP A 236 -8.65 -23.35 -3.39
N TYR A 237 -8.07 -22.45 -2.58
CA TYR A 237 -8.60 -21.13 -2.25
C TYR A 237 -7.80 -20.02 -2.94
N GLN A 238 -8.51 -19.09 -3.56
CA GLN A 238 -7.97 -17.79 -3.92
C GLN A 238 -7.85 -16.90 -2.67
N VAL A 239 -6.79 -16.09 -2.56
CA VAL A 239 -6.60 -15.16 -1.44
C VAL A 239 -6.71 -13.72 -1.93
N MET A 240 -7.70 -12.97 -1.43
CA MET A 240 -7.85 -11.54 -1.68
C MET A 240 -7.24 -10.75 -0.51
N VAL A 241 -6.20 -9.97 -0.78
CA VAL A 241 -5.32 -9.33 0.21
C VAL A 241 -5.62 -7.83 0.31
N ILE A 242 -6.12 -7.37 1.45
CA ILE A 242 -6.47 -5.97 1.76
C ILE A 242 -5.36 -5.33 2.59
N VAL A 243 -4.59 -4.43 1.97
CA VAL A 243 -3.35 -3.85 2.52
C VAL A 243 -3.10 -2.44 1.98
N GLY A 244 -2.43 -1.58 2.75
CA GLY A 244 -2.04 -0.25 2.29
C GLY A 244 -1.13 -0.33 1.06
N LYS A 245 -1.37 0.51 0.04
CA LYS A 245 -0.69 0.43 -1.27
C LYS A 245 0.84 0.37 -1.22
N GLY A 246 1.47 1.03 -0.24
CA GLY A 246 2.92 0.97 0.00
C GLY A 246 3.48 -0.46 0.20
N HIS A 247 2.65 -1.40 0.64
CA HIS A 247 2.99 -2.80 0.85
C HIS A 247 2.96 -3.66 -0.41
N ILE A 248 2.48 -3.14 -1.56
CA ILE A 248 2.35 -3.91 -2.81
C ILE A 248 2.90 -3.22 -4.06
N VAL A 249 3.10 -1.90 -4.05
CA VAL A 249 3.64 -1.15 -5.20
C VAL A 249 4.95 -1.75 -5.74
N TYR A 250 5.06 -1.79 -7.07
CA TYR A 250 6.12 -2.45 -7.85
C TYR A 250 6.30 -3.94 -7.48
N GLY A 251 5.31 -4.58 -6.86
CA GLY A 251 5.40 -5.91 -6.27
C GLY A 251 6.50 -6.05 -5.20
N TYR A 252 7.07 -4.94 -4.70
CA TYR A 252 8.29 -4.98 -3.90
C TYR A 252 8.06 -5.46 -2.48
N GLY A 253 6.93 -5.12 -1.86
CA GLY A 253 6.60 -5.47 -0.48
C GLY A 253 6.18 -6.94 -0.32
N ILE A 254 4.91 -7.15 0.02
CA ILE A 254 4.31 -8.48 0.26
C ILE A 254 4.47 -9.44 -0.95
N PRO A 255 4.19 -9.05 -2.22
CA PRO A 255 4.17 -10.03 -3.32
C PRO A 255 5.51 -10.73 -3.56
N SER A 256 6.64 -10.00 -3.56
CA SER A 256 7.97 -10.61 -3.68
C SER A 256 8.29 -11.59 -2.54
N ARG A 257 7.78 -11.31 -1.34
CA ARG A 257 8.00 -12.11 -0.12
C ARG A 257 7.07 -13.32 -0.04
N VAL A 258 5.90 -13.29 -0.69
CA VAL A 258 5.03 -14.47 -0.88
C VAL A 258 5.60 -15.37 -1.97
N ALA A 259 5.96 -14.81 -3.12
CA ALA A 259 6.60 -15.54 -4.23
C ALA A 259 7.82 -16.36 -3.74
N ARG A 260 8.71 -15.74 -2.95
CA ARG A 260 9.86 -16.41 -2.32
C ARG A 260 9.48 -17.55 -1.36
N ARG A 261 8.36 -17.45 -0.65
CA ARG A 261 7.94 -18.45 0.36
C ARG A 261 7.16 -19.62 -0.22
N LEU A 262 6.46 -19.41 -1.34
CA LEU A 262 5.77 -20.46 -2.07
C LEU A 262 6.74 -21.17 -3.03
N ASN A 263 7.58 -20.41 -3.75
CA ASN A 263 8.59 -20.93 -4.69
C ASN A 263 8.02 -21.93 -5.72
N THR A 264 6.77 -21.72 -6.14
CA THR A 264 6.11 -22.45 -7.22
C THR A 264 6.16 -21.64 -8.51
N PRO A 265 6.51 -22.24 -9.66
CA PRO A 265 6.58 -21.52 -10.94
C PRO A 265 5.19 -21.23 -11.53
N GLU A 266 4.15 -21.93 -11.07
CA GLU A 266 2.76 -21.75 -11.50
C GLU A 266 2.04 -20.61 -10.77
N LEU A 267 2.63 -20.00 -9.72
CA LEU A 267 1.95 -19.02 -8.86
C LEU A 267 1.53 -17.74 -9.63
N VAL A 268 0.23 -17.54 -9.79
CA VAL A 268 -0.34 -16.35 -10.41
C VAL A 268 -0.73 -15.34 -9.34
N GLN A 269 0.02 -14.24 -9.27
CA GLN A 269 -0.32 -13.07 -8.46
C GLN A 269 -0.83 -11.94 -9.37
N ARG A 270 -1.70 -11.09 -8.83
CA ARG A 270 -2.11 -9.80 -9.43
C ARG A 270 -2.25 -8.73 -8.37
N SER A 271 -1.92 -7.50 -8.73
CA SER A 271 -2.05 -6.30 -7.89
C SER A 271 -2.93 -5.25 -8.56
N VAL A 272 -3.87 -4.70 -7.79
CA VAL A 272 -4.76 -3.60 -8.17
C VAL A 272 -4.45 -2.41 -7.28
N LEU A 273 -4.36 -1.23 -7.88
CA LEU A 273 -4.37 0.05 -7.17
C LEU A 273 -5.64 0.83 -7.52
N PHE A 274 -6.18 1.55 -6.54
CA PHE A 274 -7.37 2.36 -6.74
C PHE A 274 -6.99 3.76 -7.23
N GLY A 275 -7.64 4.21 -8.31
CA GLY A 275 -7.30 5.45 -9.00
C GLY A 275 -6.00 5.39 -9.82
N VAL A 276 -5.91 6.26 -10.83
CA VAL A 276 -4.71 6.39 -11.69
C VAL A 276 -3.70 7.34 -11.00
N PRO A 277 -2.41 6.96 -10.86
CA PRO A 277 -1.41 7.85 -10.27
C PRO A 277 -1.17 9.07 -11.18
N GLU A 278 -1.27 10.28 -10.61
CA GLU A 278 -1.12 11.54 -11.36
C GLU A 278 0.29 11.74 -11.96
N ALA A 279 1.30 11.04 -11.43
CA ALA A 279 2.66 11.02 -11.97
C ALA A 279 3.43 9.77 -11.48
N VAL A 280 4.62 9.57 -12.07
CA VAL A 280 5.65 8.59 -11.71
C VAL A 280 5.34 7.13 -12.09
N GLN A 281 5.69 6.76 -13.32
CA GLN A 281 6.66 5.66 -13.42
C GLN A 281 8.02 6.17 -12.91
N PRO A 282 8.77 5.40 -12.11
CA PRO A 282 10.20 5.62 -11.95
C PRO A 282 10.92 5.40 -13.28
N ASP A 283 12.20 5.78 -13.36
CA ASP A 283 13.06 5.60 -14.53
C ASP A 283 13.54 4.12 -14.64
N GLY A 284 12.61 3.16 -14.57
CA GLY A 284 12.89 1.73 -14.36
C GLY A 284 11.79 0.78 -14.85
N GLU A 285 12.21 -0.41 -15.26
CA GLU A 285 11.48 -1.36 -16.13
C GLU A 285 10.21 -2.01 -15.54
N LYS A 286 9.79 -1.66 -14.32
CA LYS A 286 8.74 -2.40 -13.59
C LYS A 286 7.50 -1.56 -13.33
N ALA A 287 6.35 -2.06 -13.78
CA ALA A 287 5.04 -1.47 -13.50
C ALA A 287 4.76 -1.36 -11.99
N ILE A 288 4.07 -0.28 -11.59
CA ILE A 288 3.71 0.00 -10.20
C ILE A 288 2.65 -0.97 -9.65
N ALA A 289 1.77 -1.48 -10.52
CA ALA A 289 0.81 -2.56 -10.28
C ALA A 289 0.42 -3.18 -11.63
N ASP A 290 -0.30 -4.30 -11.61
CA ASP A 290 -0.82 -4.94 -12.82
C ASP A 290 -2.06 -4.19 -13.35
N PHE A 291 -2.94 -3.71 -12.46
CA PHE A 291 -4.21 -3.07 -12.81
C PHE A 291 -4.53 -1.81 -11.98
N PHE A 292 -5.45 -0.99 -12.50
CA PHE A 292 -6.05 0.17 -11.82
C PHE A 292 -7.59 0.09 -11.89
N TRP A 293 -8.31 0.57 -10.87
CA TRP A 293 -9.78 0.46 -10.74
C TRP A 293 -10.47 1.78 -10.42
#